data_AF-A0A4S2FCY9-F1
#
_entry.id   AF-A0A4S2FCY9-F1
#
_cell.length_a   1.000
_cell.length_b   1.000
_cell.length_c   1.000
_cell.angle_alpha   90.00
_cell.angle_beta   90.00
_cell.angle_gamma   90.00
#
_symmetry.space_group_name_H-M   'P 1'
#
loop_
_entity.id
_entity.type
_entity.pdbx_description
1 polymer ?
#
loop_
_entity_poly.entity_id
_entity_poly.type
_entity_poly.pdbx_seq_one_letter_code
_entity_poly.pdbx_strand_id
1 'polypeptide(L)' 'MSATKIPEWVLHCLDQYGNCACGRAITKKFGKDKLLEVLEAAGYPCELEILSDQKDKNQYPKDGTYIVTLKNRQTLFESM' A
#
# COMPACT_ATOMS: atom_id res chain seq x y z
N MET A 1 20.62 10.16 -7.85
CA MET A 1 19.39 10.47 -7.09
C MET A 1 18.43 9.31 -7.26
N SER A 2 18.41 8.39 -6.30
CA SER A 2 17.66 7.14 -6.44
C SER A 2 16.18 7.44 -6.34
N ALA A 3 15.45 7.24 -7.44
CA ALA A 3 14.02 7.36 -7.53
C ALA A 3 13.34 6.24 -6.74
N THR A 4 13.37 6.33 -5.41
CA THR A 4 12.56 5.53 -4.48
C THR A 4 11.16 6.14 -4.38
N LYS A 5 10.61 6.60 -5.52
CA LYS A 5 9.30 7.25 -5.58
C LYS A 5 8.23 6.18 -5.78
N ILE A 6 7.23 6.20 -4.91
CA ILE A 6 5.98 5.46 -5.09
C ILE A 6 5.38 5.90 -6.43
N PRO A 7 4.87 4.97 -7.26
CA PRO A 7 4.20 5.35 -8.49
C PRO A 7 2.98 6.25 -8.22
N GLU A 8 2.78 7.27 -9.06
CA GLU A 8 1.69 8.23 -8.89
C GLU A 8 0.31 7.58 -8.87
N TRP A 9 0.11 6.50 -9.64
CA TRP A 9 -1.15 5.75 -9.63
C TRP A 9 -1.49 5.16 -8.26
N VAL A 10 -0.50 4.83 -7.43
CA VAL A 10 -0.74 4.35 -6.06
C VAL A 10 -1.31 5.49 -5.22
N LEU A 11 -0.72 6.68 -5.32
CA LEU A 11 -1.20 7.87 -4.62
C LEU A 11 -2.59 8.28 -5.10
N HIS A 12 -2.84 8.26 -6.41
CA HIS A 12 -4.16 8.51 -6.98
C HIS A 12 -5.21 7.51 -6.46
N CYS A 13 -4.89 6.22 -6.38
CA CYS A 13 -5.82 5.25 -5.81
C CYS A 13 -6.09 5.51 -4.32
N LEU A 14 -5.06 5.86 -3.55
CA LEU A 14 -5.22 6.19 -2.13
C LEU A 14 -6.07 7.46 -1.93
N ASP A 15 -5.88 8.47 -2.77
CA ASP A 15 -6.64 9.72 -2.73
C ASP A 15 -8.13 9.50 -3.11
N GLN A 16 -8.38 8.73 -4.17
CA GLN A 16 -9.73 8.48 -4.69
C GLN A 16 -10.51 7.43 -3.90
N TYR A 17 -9.85 6.33 -3.52
CA TYR A 17 -10.49 5.16 -2.94
C TYR A 17 -10.09 4.88 -1.50
N GLY A 18 -9.10 5.59 -0.95
CA GLY A 18 -8.56 5.28 0.39
C GLY A 18 -7.83 3.94 0.48
N ASN A 19 -7.72 3.20 -0.63
CA ASN A 19 -7.00 1.95 -0.73
C ASN A 19 -6.47 1.74 -2.16
N CYS A 20 -5.41 0.96 -2.29
CA CYS A 20 -4.79 0.65 -3.58
C CYS A 20 -4.31 -0.80 -3.60
N ALA A 21 -4.70 -1.54 -4.64
CA ALA A 21 -4.13 -2.85 -4.92
C ALA A 21 -2.78 -2.68 -5.64
N CYS A 22 -1.71 -2.40 -4.89
CA CYS A 22 -0.38 -2.16 -5.46
C CYS A 22 0.29 -3.43 -6.03
N GLY A 23 -0.24 -4.61 -5.69
CA GLY A 23 0.21 -5.89 -6.20
C GLY A 23 1.57 -6.36 -5.65
N ARG A 24 1.94 -7.60 -6.03
CA ARG A 24 3.16 -8.27 -5.53
C ARG A 24 4.44 -7.57 -5.96
N ALA A 25 4.50 -7.06 -7.19
CA ALA A 25 5.73 -6.54 -7.77
C ALA A 25 6.27 -5.32 -7.01
N ILE A 26 5.41 -4.37 -6.65
CA ILE A 26 5.78 -3.19 -5.87
C ILE A 26 6.15 -3.58 -4.45
N THR A 27 5.30 -4.37 -3.79
CA THR A 27 5.55 -4.82 -2.42
C THR A 27 6.87 -5.56 -2.30
N LYS A 28 7.22 -6.41 -3.26
CA LYS A 28 8.50 -7.13 -3.28
C LYS A 28 9.68 -6.22 -3.65
N LYS A 29 9.49 -5.22 -4.50
CA LYS A 29 10.53 -4.27 -4.93
C LYS A 29 10.95 -3.32 -3.81
N PHE A 30 9.99 -2.81 -3.04
CA PHE A 30 10.25 -1.91 -1.92
C PHE A 30 10.50 -2.68 -0.62
N GLY A 31 9.78 -3.77 -0.40
CA GLY A 31 9.64 -4.43 0.90
C GLY A 31 8.42 -3.89 1.65
N LYS A 32 7.70 -4.75 2.38
CA LYS A 32 6.50 -4.37 3.13
C LYS A 32 6.73 -3.15 4.02
N ASP A 33 7.72 -3.20 4.90
CA ASP A 33 7.99 -2.13 5.88
C ASP A 33 8.40 -0.83 5.18
N LYS A 34 9.32 -0.92 4.23
CA LYS A 34 9.81 0.24 3.49
C LYS A 34 8.74 0.88 2.60
N LEU A 35 7.81 0.10 2.06
CA LEU A 35 6.67 0.63 1.32
C LEU A 35 5.80 1.51 2.24
N LEU A 36 5.52 1.03 3.44
CA LEU A 36 4.75 1.76 4.44
C LEU A 36 5.50 3.02 4.89
N GLU A 37 6.80 2.92 5.19
CA GLU A 37 7.63 4.08 5.56
C GLU A 37 7.63 5.16 4.47
N VAL A 38 7.74 4.79 3.19
CA VAL A 38 7.75 5.76 2.09
C VAL A 38 6.37 6.39 1.89
N LEU A 39 5.28 5.61 2.03
CA LEU A 39 3.92 6.12 1.96
C LEU A 39 3.64 7.08 3.12
N GLU A 40 4.03 6.72 4.34
CA GLU A 40 3.89 7.55 5.52
C GLU A 40 4.72 8.84 5.41
N ALA A 41 5.96 8.75 4.93
CA ALA A 41 6.81 9.91 4.65
C ALA A 41 6.23 10.82 3.55
N ALA A 42 5.41 10.28 2.65
CA ALA A 42 4.68 11.05 1.64
C ALA A 42 3.37 11.67 2.17
N GLY A 43 3.01 11.44 3.43
CA GLY A 43 1.77 11.93 4.05
C GLY A 43 0.58 10.97 3.89
N TYR A 44 0.82 9.73 3.45
CA TYR A 44 -0.19 8.70 3.26
C TYR A 44 0.06 7.54 4.25
N PRO A 45 -0.39 7.64 5.51
CA PRO A 45 -0.23 6.57 6.49
C PRO A 45 -1.09 5.37 6.08
N CYS A 46 -0.47 4.37 5.46
CA CYS A 46 -1.13 3.16 4.95
C CYS A 46 -0.87 1.94 5.84
N GLU A 47 -1.69 0.90 5.67
CA GLU A 47 -1.41 -0.46 6.13
C GLU A 47 -1.36 -1.37 4.92
N LEU A 48 -0.48 -2.37 4.95
CA LEU A 48 -0.44 -3.40 3.92
C LEU A 48 -1.13 -4.66 4.42
N GLU A 49 -2.22 -5.02 3.74
CA GLU A 49 -2.93 -6.27 3.89
C GLU A 49 -2.58 -7.21 2.72
N ILE A 50 -2.20 -8.44 3.05
CA ILE A 50 -1.88 -9.47 2.07
C ILE A 50 -2.94 -10.56 2.20
N LEU A 51 -3.91 -10.55 1.30
CA LEU A 51 -4.95 -11.56 1.22
C LEU A 51 -4.47 -12.68 0.30
N SER A 52 -4.15 -13.83 0.87
CA SER A 52 -3.78 -15.03 0.10
C SER A 52 -4.58 -16.23 0.56
N ASP A 53 -4.81 -17.16 -0.37
CA ASP A 53 -5.41 -18.44 -0.03
C ASP A 53 -4.49 -19.20 0.95
N GLN A 54 -5.09 -19.79 1.99
CA GLN A 54 -4.41 -20.29 3.21
C GLN A 54 -3.37 -21.40 2.98
N LYS A 55 -3.18 -21.85 1.73
CA LYS A 55 -2.24 -22.91 1.37
C LYS A 55 -0.82 -22.42 1.08
N ASP A 56 -0.61 -21.13 0.84
CA ASP A 56 0.70 -20.57 0.49
C ASP A 56 1.39 -19.95 1.73
N LYS A 57 2.31 -20.67 2.36
CA LYS A 57 3.10 -20.18 3.52
C LYS A 57 4.24 -19.23 3.15
N ASN A 58 4.26 -18.71 1.92
CA ASN A 58 5.31 -17.82 1.48
C ASN A 58 5.13 -16.41 2.04
N GLN A 59 6.24 -15.71 2.29
CA GLN A 59 6.23 -14.30 2.68
C GLN A 59 5.59 -13.39 1.62
N TYR A 60 5.64 -13.81 0.35
CA TYR A 60 5.02 -13.13 -0.79
C TYR A 60 4.24 -14.13 -1.65
N PRO A 61 3.02 -14.53 -1.23
CA PRO A 61 2.18 -15.46 -1.98
C PRO A 61 2.02 -14.98 -3.43
N LYS A 62 2.16 -15.90 -4.38
CA LYS A 62 2.09 -15.60 -5.82
C LYS A 62 0.69 -15.11 -6.20
N ASP A 63 -0.32 -15.80 -5.71
CA ASP A 63 -1.74 -15.47 -5.86
C ASP A 63 -2.26 -14.59 -4.70
N GLY A 64 -1.34 -13.98 -3.95
CA GLY A 64 -1.68 -13.01 -2.92
C GLY A 64 -2.14 -11.70 -3.54
N THR A 65 -3.21 -11.14 -2.99
CA THR A 65 -3.67 -9.78 -3.25
C THR A 65 -3.04 -8.85 -2.23
N TYR A 66 -2.26 -7.88 -2.70
CA TYR A 66 -1.55 -6.92 -1.87
C TYR A 66 -2.30 -5.60 -1.93
N ILE A 67 -2.95 -5.25 -0.83
CA ILE A 67 -3.80 -4.08 -0.72
C ILE A 67 -3.16 -3.15 0.31
N VAL A 68 -2.90 -1.91 -0.09
CA VAL A 68 -2.57 -0.84 0.86
C VAL A 68 -3.82 -0.03 1.16
N THR A 69 -4.11 0.24 2.42
CA THR A 69 -5.30 1.00 2.85
C THR A 69 -4.88 2.15 3.75
N LEU A 70 -5.41 3.35 3.55
CA LEU A 70 -5.16 4.51 4.41
C LEU A 70 -5.76 4.28 5.80
N LYS A 71 -4.92 4.40 6.83
CA LYS A 71 -5.35 4.42 8.24
C LYS A 71 -6.21 5.64 8.55
N ASN A 72 -5.88 6.78 7.93
CA ASN A 72 -6.44 8.09 8.29
C ASN A 72 -7.76 8.44 7.59
N ARG A 73 -8.51 7.45 7.08
CA ARG A 73 -9.73 7.70 6.32
C ARG A 73 -10.84 8.40 7.13
N GLN A 74 -10.68 8.53 8.45
CA GLN A 74 -11.58 9.29 9.32
C GLN A 74 -11.44 10.82 9.17
N THR A 75 -10.28 11.36 8.79
CA THR A 75 -10.05 12.82 8.85
C THR A 75 -10.48 13.59 7.59
N LEU A 76 -10.87 12.92 6.49
CA LEU A 76 -11.34 13.60 5.27
C LEU A 76 -12.83 13.97 5.30
N PHE A 77 -13.61 13.40 6.23
CA PHE A 77 -15.03 13.72 6.40
C PHE A 77 -15.34 14.56 7.66
N GLU A 78 -14.36 14.83 8.53
CA GLU A 78 -14.52 15.67 9.73
C GLU A 78 -14.26 17.17 9.47
N SER A 79 -14.52 17.67 8.26
CA SER A 79 -14.40 19.11 7.95
C SER A 79 -15.58 19.68 7.16
N MET A 80 -16.73 19.01 7.18
CA MET A 80 -18.01 19.59 6.75
C MET A 80 -18.91 19.89 7.93
#